data_AF-A0A9P8K2Y8-F1
#
_entry.id   AF-A0A9P8K2Y8-F1
#
_cell.length_a   1.000
_cell.length_b   1.000
_cell.length_c   1.000
_cell.angle_alpha   90.00
_cell.angle_beta   90.00
_cell.angle_gamma   90.00
#
_symmetry.space_group_name_H-M   'P 1'
#
loop_
_entity.id
_entity.type
_entity.pdbx_description
1 polymer ?
#
loop_
_entity_poly.entity_id
_entity_poly.type
_entity_poly.pdbx_seq_one_letter_code
_entity_poly.pdbx_strand_id
1 'polypeptide(L)'
;MVGTMAQKTREHSIGPNRLSTSDANLIRQLDNKKFGSPRSGWYGAAIDPNPFHEPNVTTLTDMAHHEHRRKKMTPAYNEFRMMESLRCSVENHLAKVLDEHIDRADEGVAEVDLAQISEQFSIQAFSNMAFGQDLTESDVRAISRTVSDGQLGFMMMTMFPWIQVCVGGLSAFLKLDQRLAFGRTLATVKKVVASRFAENMLAPPMIGTLLKHRHADIVSGLQVSEFDVGQVADNLNVQM
;
A
#
# COMPACT_ATOMS: atom_id res chain seq x y z
N MET A 1 0.29 10.05 56.91
CA MET A 1 1.17 10.38 55.78
C MET A 1 0.67 9.61 54.57
N VAL A 2 -0.21 10.23 53.78
CA VAL A 2 -0.75 9.63 52.55
C VAL A 2 0.28 9.90 51.46
N GLY A 3 0.97 8.85 51.01
CA GLY A 3 1.92 8.93 49.92
C GLY A 3 1.20 9.35 48.64
N THR A 4 1.49 10.55 48.17
CA THR A 4 1.14 11.01 46.83
C THR A 4 1.87 10.11 45.84
N MET A 5 1.24 9.01 45.42
CA MET A 5 1.68 8.28 44.23
C MET A 5 1.59 9.28 43.07
N ALA A 6 2.74 9.76 42.63
CA ALA A 6 2.86 10.53 41.41
C ALA A 6 2.16 9.76 40.29
N GLN A 7 1.06 10.31 39.79
CA GLN A 7 0.34 9.81 38.64
C GLN A 7 1.35 9.82 37.48
N LYS A 8 1.89 8.64 37.17
CA LYS A 8 2.87 8.44 36.09
C LYS A 8 2.28 9.08 34.84
N THR A 9 2.85 10.19 34.39
CA THR A 9 2.35 10.96 33.26
C THR A 9 2.31 10.04 32.05
N ARG A 10 1.11 9.76 31.52
CA ARG A 10 0.87 8.88 30.37
C ARG A 10 1.22 9.54 29.04
N GLU A 11 1.74 10.76 29.12
CA GLU A 11 2.02 11.67 28.02
C GLU A 11 3.47 12.14 28.14
N HIS A 12 4.16 12.16 27.01
CA HIS A 12 5.56 12.57 26.88
C HIS A 12 5.72 13.47 25.67
N SER A 13 6.29 14.65 25.85
CA SER A 13 6.64 15.52 24.72
C SER A 13 7.87 14.98 23.99
N ILE A 14 7.78 14.88 22.67
CA ILE A 14 8.88 14.51 21.77
C ILE A 14 9.22 15.74 20.92
N GLY A 15 10.35 16.37 21.23
CA GLY A 15 10.73 17.62 20.59
C GLY A 15 9.75 18.77 20.89
N PRO A 16 9.78 19.86 20.10
CA PRO A 16 9.05 21.08 20.45
C PRO A 16 7.53 20.96 20.25
N ASN A 17 7.07 20.14 19.30
CA ASN A 17 5.69 20.18 18.81
C ASN A 17 5.02 18.79 18.71
N ARG A 18 5.58 17.73 19.31
CA ARG A 18 4.93 16.40 19.29
C ARG A 18 4.65 15.92 20.70
N LEU A 19 3.49 15.32 20.88
CA LEU A 19 3.06 14.65 22.10
C LEU A 19 2.89 13.17 21.79
N SER A 20 3.56 12.31 22.55
CA SER A 20 3.33 10.87 22.55
C SER A 20 2.47 10.54 23.76
N THR A 21 1.41 9.77 23.55
CA THR A 21 0.50 9.34 24.62
C THR A 21 0.31 7.83 24.58
N SER A 22 0.22 7.24 25.77
CA SER A 22 -0.18 5.85 26.00
C SER A 22 -1.60 5.75 26.58
N ASP A 23 -2.31 6.87 26.72
CA ASP A 23 -3.66 6.87 27.27
C ASP A 23 -4.70 6.49 26.21
N ALA A 24 -5.29 5.31 26.37
CA ALA A 24 -6.32 4.79 25.47
C ALA A 24 -7.56 5.69 25.35
N ASN A 25 -7.93 6.43 26.40
CA ASN A 25 -9.07 7.34 26.34
C ASN A 25 -8.75 8.56 25.48
N LEU A 26 -7.54 9.10 25.59
CA LEU A 26 -7.08 10.21 24.76
C LEU A 26 -6.98 9.78 23.29
N ILE A 27 -6.42 8.60 23.02
CA ILE A 27 -6.35 8.04 21.65
C ILE A 27 -7.75 7.94 21.04
N ARG A 28 -8.74 7.38 21.76
CA ARG A 28 -10.13 7.30 21.29
C ARG A 28 -10.78 8.66 21.04
N GLN A 29 -10.44 9.67 21.85
CA GLN A 29 -10.94 11.03 21.65
C GLN A 29 -10.33 11.67 20.40
N LEU A 30 -9.02 11.50 20.17
CA LEU A 30 -8.31 12.02 19.00
C LEU A 30 -8.74 11.35 17.69
N ASP A 31 -9.05 10.05 17.73
CA ASP A 31 -9.55 9.29 16.58
C ASP A 31 -11.01 9.62 16.21
N ASN A 32 -11.73 10.33 17.09
CA ASN A 32 -13.12 10.68 16.85
C ASN A 32 -13.22 11.82 15.82
N LYS A 33 -13.95 11.58 14.72
CA LYS A 33 -14.20 12.58 13.65
C LYS A 33 -14.71 13.93 14.16
N LYS A 34 -15.42 13.97 15.30
CA LYS A 34 -15.97 15.20 15.88
C LYS A 34 -14.91 16.13 16.48
N PHE A 35 -13.81 15.57 16.96
CA PHE A 35 -12.67 16.30 17.52
C PHE A 35 -11.43 16.21 16.62
N GLY A 36 -11.59 15.60 15.44
CA GLY A 36 -10.53 14.99 14.66
C GLY A 36 -9.35 15.93 14.45
N SER A 37 -8.20 15.53 14.97
CA SER A 37 -6.94 16.18 14.63
C SER A 37 -6.81 16.19 13.10
N PRO A 38 -6.44 17.33 12.49
CA PRO A 38 -6.10 17.33 11.08
C PRO A 38 -4.99 16.30 10.83
N ARG A 39 -5.00 15.70 9.63
CA ARG A 39 -3.90 14.84 9.21
C ARG A 39 -2.60 15.62 9.26
N SER A 40 -1.56 14.99 9.81
CA SER A 40 -0.25 15.62 9.95
C SER A 40 0.33 15.96 8.58
N GLY A 41 0.98 17.12 8.47
CA GLY A 41 1.82 17.46 7.30
C GLY A 41 2.93 16.44 7.03
N TRP A 42 3.24 15.57 8.00
CA TRP A 42 4.12 14.42 7.81
C TRP A 42 3.67 13.51 6.65
N TYR A 43 2.37 13.28 6.45
CA TYR A 43 1.90 12.40 5.37
C TYR A 43 2.30 12.93 3.98
N GLY A 44 2.14 14.22 3.72
CA GLY A 44 2.59 14.84 2.47
C GLY A 44 4.11 14.93 2.36
N ALA A 45 4.81 15.23 3.47
CA ALA A 45 6.25 15.46 3.42
C ALA A 45 7.11 14.18 3.49
N ALA A 46 6.55 13.03 3.89
CA ALA A 46 7.30 11.81 4.12
C ALA A 46 6.88 10.65 3.21
N ILE A 47 5.61 10.60 2.80
CA ILE A 47 5.05 9.48 2.04
C ILE A 47 4.82 9.86 0.57
N ASP A 48 4.93 11.13 0.20
CA ASP A 48 4.74 11.54 -1.19
C ASP A 48 5.96 11.13 -2.04
N PRO A 49 5.81 10.15 -2.96
CA PRO A 49 6.89 9.76 -3.85
C PRO A 49 7.16 10.85 -4.90
N ASN A 50 6.22 11.79 -5.12
CA ASN A 50 6.36 12.88 -6.08
C ASN A 50 5.49 14.11 -5.71
N PRO A 51 6.05 15.11 -4.99
CA PRO A 51 5.39 16.35 -4.58
C PRO A 51 4.98 17.26 -5.76
N PHE A 52 5.31 16.89 -7.00
CA PHE A 52 4.91 17.61 -8.20
C PHE A 52 3.71 16.97 -8.92
N HIS A 53 3.21 15.83 -8.43
CA HIS A 53 1.99 15.19 -8.90
C HIS A 53 0.83 15.38 -7.92
N GLU A 54 -0.38 15.05 -8.36
CA GLU A 54 -1.55 15.14 -7.50
C GLU A 54 -1.45 14.12 -6.35
N PRO A 55 -1.63 14.53 -5.08
CA PRO A 55 -1.40 13.65 -3.94
C PRO A 55 -2.36 12.45 -3.93
N ASN A 56 -1.84 11.25 -3.68
CA ASN A 56 -2.65 10.05 -3.48
C ASN A 56 -3.48 10.13 -2.17
N VAL A 57 -4.44 9.20 -1.99
CA VAL A 57 -5.29 9.16 -0.78
C VAL A 57 -4.48 9.10 0.52
N THR A 58 -3.31 8.49 0.54
CA THR A 58 -2.50 8.36 1.75
C THR A 58 -1.79 9.68 2.12
N THR A 59 -1.40 10.46 1.12
CA THR A 59 -0.59 11.68 1.28
C THR A 59 -1.44 12.95 1.43
N LEU A 60 -2.72 12.92 1.03
CA LEU A 60 -3.65 14.04 1.21
C LEU A 60 -3.82 14.40 2.70
N THR A 61 -3.46 15.65 3.02
CA THR A 61 -3.59 16.26 4.35
C THR A 61 -4.88 17.05 4.52
N ASP A 62 -5.45 17.59 3.42
CA ASP A 62 -6.78 18.19 3.45
C ASP A 62 -7.83 17.10 3.65
N MET A 63 -8.55 17.19 4.76
CA MET A 63 -9.54 16.21 5.18
C MET A 63 -10.74 16.13 4.23
N ALA A 64 -11.17 17.27 3.67
CA ALA A 64 -12.31 17.29 2.75
C ALA A 64 -11.96 16.63 1.42
N HIS A 65 -10.81 16.98 0.85
CA HIS A 65 -10.31 16.34 -0.37
C HIS A 65 -10.00 14.85 -0.14
N HIS A 66 -9.37 14.51 0.99
CA HIS A 66 -9.11 13.12 1.36
C HIS A 66 -10.40 12.29 1.44
N GLU A 67 -11.44 12.80 2.12
CA GLU A 67 -12.72 12.10 2.23
C GLU A 67 -13.40 11.95 0.88
N HIS A 68 -13.38 12.99 0.04
CA HIS A 68 -13.92 12.94 -1.32
C HIS A 68 -13.23 11.88 -2.17
N ARG A 69 -11.88 11.88 -2.19
CA ARG A 69 -11.10 10.91 -2.95
C ARG A 69 -11.29 9.49 -2.43
N ARG A 70 -11.33 9.30 -1.10
CA ARG A 70 -11.65 8.00 -0.49
C ARG A 70 -13.03 7.49 -0.90
N LYS A 71 -14.06 8.35 -0.89
CA LYS A 71 -15.42 7.99 -1.33
C LYS A 71 -15.45 7.55 -2.80
N LYS A 72 -14.67 8.19 -3.67
CA LYS A 72 -14.52 7.76 -5.07
C LYS A 72 -13.88 6.38 -5.19
N MET A 73 -12.95 6.02 -4.30
CA MET A 73 -12.30 4.70 -4.32
C MET A 73 -13.15 3.60 -3.67
N THR A 74 -13.99 3.90 -2.68
CA THR A 74 -14.77 2.92 -1.91
C THR A 74 -15.50 1.86 -2.78
N PRO A 75 -16.16 2.20 -3.90
CA PRO A 75 -16.86 1.20 -4.71
C PRO A 75 -15.94 0.12 -5.30
N ALA A 76 -14.67 0.46 -5.55
CA ALA A 76 -13.68 -0.49 -6.04
C ALA A 76 -13.24 -1.49 -4.96
N TYR A 77 -13.32 -1.09 -3.69
CA TYR A 77 -13.10 -1.97 -2.54
C TYR A 77 -14.37 -2.74 -2.18
N ASN A 78 -14.98 -3.43 -3.15
CA ASN A 78 -16.14 -4.28 -2.91
C ASN A 78 -15.72 -5.56 -2.16
N GLU A 79 -16.12 -5.66 -0.88
CA GLU A 79 -15.73 -6.71 0.06
C GLU A 79 -15.96 -8.13 -0.48
N PHE A 80 -17.10 -8.38 -1.15
CA PHE A 80 -17.43 -9.71 -1.65
C PHE A 80 -16.49 -10.16 -2.78
N ARG A 81 -16.13 -9.23 -3.67
CA ARG A 81 -15.28 -9.51 -4.84
C ARG A 81 -13.81 -9.66 -4.46
N MET A 82 -13.34 -8.82 -3.53
CA MET A 82 -11.98 -8.91 -3.00
C MET A 82 -11.78 -10.19 -2.19
N MET A 83 -12.78 -10.61 -1.40
CA MET A 83 -12.68 -11.82 -0.59
C MET A 83 -12.58 -13.09 -1.45
N GLU A 84 -13.27 -13.17 -2.59
CA GLU A 84 -13.14 -14.29 -3.52
C GLU A 84 -11.75 -14.33 -4.17
N SER A 85 -11.23 -13.17 -4.58
CA SER A 85 -9.89 -13.04 -5.17
C SER A 85 -8.79 -13.41 -4.15
N LEU A 86 -8.95 -12.95 -2.90
CA LEU A 86 -8.09 -13.30 -1.79
C LEU A 86 -8.11 -14.81 -1.51
N ARG A 87 -9.30 -15.43 -1.47
CA ARG A 87 -9.42 -16.88 -1.26
C ARG A 87 -8.67 -17.67 -2.33
N CYS A 88 -8.88 -17.33 -3.60
CA CYS A 88 -8.19 -17.97 -4.72
C CYS A 88 -6.66 -17.83 -4.58
N SER A 89 -6.17 -16.63 -4.26
CA SER A 89 -4.74 -16.40 -4.06
C SER A 89 -4.17 -17.18 -2.88
N VAL A 90 -4.90 -17.25 -1.75
CA VAL A 90 -4.53 -18.06 -0.57
C VAL A 90 -4.42 -19.54 -0.92
N GLU A 91 -5.44 -20.11 -1.56
CA GLU A 91 -5.46 -21.53 -1.91
C GLU A 91 -4.28 -21.89 -2.83
N ASN A 92 -4.01 -21.07 -3.85
CA ASN A 92 -2.90 -21.29 -4.78
C ASN A 92 -1.53 -21.16 -4.11
N HIS A 93 -1.33 -20.13 -3.29
CA HIS A 93 -0.03 -19.90 -2.62
C HIS A 93 0.22 -20.90 -1.51
N LEU A 94 -0.80 -21.27 -0.74
CA LEU A 94 -0.67 -22.30 0.28
C LEU A 94 -0.30 -23.63 -0.35
N ALA A 95 -1.01 -24.05 -1.42
CA ALA A 95 -0.69 -25.28 -2.14
C ALA A 95 0.76 -25.27 -2.64
N LYS A 96 1.23 -24.15 -3.18
CA LYS A 96 2.61 -24.00 -3.64
C LYS A 96 3.63 -24.12 -2.49
N VAL A 97 3.40 -23.47 -1.36
CA VAL A 97 4.30 -23.54 -0.19
C VAL A 97 4.36 -24.96 0.37
N LEU A 98 3.22 -25.66 0.45
CA LEU A 98 3.17 -27.05 0.88
C LEU A 98 3.98 -27.95 -0.08
N ASP A 99 3.79 -27.80 -1.39
CA ASP A 99 4.51 -28.56 -2.41
C ASP A 99 6.02 -28.25 -2.41
N GLU A 100 6.42 -26.99 -2.30
CA GLU A 100 7.83 -26.55 -2.35
C GLU A 100 8.61 -26.90 -1.09
N HIS A 101 7.99 -26.80 0.08
CA HIS A 101 8.70 -26.95 1.34
C HIS A 101 8.40 -28.26 2.05
N ILE A 102 7.15 -28.72 2.10
CA ILE A 102 6.77 -29.89 2.91
C ILE A 102 6.87 -31.18 2.08
N ASP A 103 6.27 -31.21 0.89
CA ASP A 103 6.23 -32.44 0.08
C ASP A 103 7.60 -32.81 -0.51
N ARG A 104 8.51 -31.85 -0.61
CA ARG A 104 9.89 -32.03 -1.09
C ARG A 104 10.92 -32.15 0.03
N ALA A 105 10.53 -32.07 1.30
CA ALA A 105 11.45 -32.22 2.42
C ALA A 105 11.75 -33.70 2.71
N ASP A 106 13.02 -34.00 2.98
CA ASP A 106 13.42 -35.29 3.52
C ASP A 106 12.77 -35.48 4.91
N GLU A 107 12.17 -36.66 5.13
CA GLU A 107 11.42 -37.01 6.35
C GLU A 107 10.14 -36.18 6.62
N GLY A 108 9.71 -35.32 5.68
CA GLY A 108 8.50 -34.51 5.82
C GLY A 108 8.63 -33.36 6.82
N VAL A 109 9.86 -32.97 7.18
CA VAL A 109 10.15 -31.84 8.07
C VAL A 109 10.93 -30.77 7.31
N ALA A 110 10.34 -29.59 7.19
CA ALA A 110 10.91 -28.47 6.45
C ALA A 110 11.22 -27.29 7.37
N GLU A 111 12.45 -26.78 7.30
CA GLU A 111 12.77 -25.47 7.86
C GLU A 111 12.41 -24.39 6.83
N VAL A 112 11.57 -23.44 7.24
CA VAL A 112 11.07 -22.37 6.37
C VAL A 112 11.24 -21.01 7.01
N ASP A 113 11.60 -20.01 6.21
CA ASP A 113 11.50 -18.61 6.62
C ASP A 113 10.07 -18.12 6.42
N LEU A 114 9.29 -18.17 7.51
CA LEU A 114 7.90 -17.72 7.48
C LEU A 114 7.78 -16.23 7.15
N ALA A 115 8.77 -15.39 7.50
CA ALA A 115 8.72 -13.97 7.18
C ALA A 115 8.77 -13.79 5.65
N GLN A 116 9.72 -14.45 4.98
CA GLN A 116 9.83 -14.42 3.53
C GLN A 116 8.58 -14.97 2.82
N ILE A 117 8.05 -16.10 3.29
CA ILE A 117 6.82 -16.70 2.74
C ILE A 117 5.64 -15.74 2.90
N SER A 118 5.47 -15.15 4.09
CA SER A 118 4.36 -14.25 4.39
C SER A 118 4.42 -12.95 3.58
N GLU A 119 5.62 -12.44 3.30
CA GLU A 119 5.83 -11.26 2.47
C GLU A 119 5.44 -11.54 1.01
N GLN A 120 5.96 -12.63 0.43
CA GLN A 120 5.65 -13.02 -0.95
C GLN A 120 4.15 -13.31 -1.12
N PHE A 121 3.56 -14.02 -0.16
CA PHE A 121 2.12 -14.27 -0.13
C PHE A 121 1.33 -12.96 -0.08
N SER A 122 1.74 -12.00 0.75
CA SER A 122 1.04 -10.72 0.90
C SER A 122 1.10 -9.88 -0.38
N ILE A 123 2.26 -9.82 -1.05
CA ILE A 123 2.42 -9.14 -2.35
C ILE A 123 1.50 -9.78 -3.40
N GLN A 124 1.42 -11.11 -3.43
CA GLN A 124 0.62 -11.82 -4.42
C GLN A 124 -0.88 -11.72 -4.16
N ALA A 125 -1.31 -11.89 -2.91
CA ALA A 125 -2.68 -11.69 -2.50
C ALA A 125 -3.17 -10.27 -2.83
N PHE A 126 -2.35 -9.27 -2.52
CA PHE A 126 -2.67 -7.88 -2.87
C PHE A 126 -2.71 -7.66 -4.38
N SER A 127 -1.74 -8.20 -5.13
CA SER A 127 -1.71 -8.10 -6.58
C SER A 127 -2.94 -8.73 -7.23
N ASN A 128 -3.39 -9.87 -6.73
CA ASN A 128 -4.60 -10.53 -7.20
C ASN A 128 -5.85 -9.68 -6.91
N MET A 129 -5.98 -9.12 -5.71
CA MET A 129 -7.08 -8.21 -5.39
C MET A 129 -7.04 -6.91 -6.21
N ALA A 130 -5.84 -6.36 -6.44
CA ALA A 130 -5.65 -5.10 -7.13
C ALA A 130 -5.84 -5.22 -8.64
N PHE A 131 -5.23 -6.24 -9.25
CA PHE A 131 -5.10 -6.42 -10.69
C PHE A 131 -5.83 -7.64 -11.24
N GLY A 132 -6.48 -8.44 -10.40
CA GLY A 132 -7.20 -9.65 -10.81
C GLY A 132 -6.28 -10.77 -11.32
N GLN A 133 -4.98 -10.67 -11.06
CA GLN A 133 -3.96 -11.64 -11.46
C GLN A 133 -2.77 -11.58 -10.50
N ASP A 134 -2.10 -12.72 -10.34
CA ASP A 134 -0.84 -12.80 -9.59
C ASP A 134 0.30 -12.18 -10.42
N LEU A 135 1.27 -11.58 -9.75
CA LEU A 135 2.52 -11.14 -10.38
C LEU A 135 3.43 -12.32 -10.66
N THR A 136 4.38 -12.11 -11.57
CA THR A 136 5.45 -13.08 -11.79
C THR A 136 6.34 -13.15 -10.56
N GLU A 137 6.90 -14.33 -10.26
CA GLU A 137 7.82 -14.46 -9.13
C GLU A 137 9.03 -13.52 -9.22
N SER A 138 9.51 -13.22 -10.44
CA SER A 138 10.57 -12.25 -10.64
C SER A 138 10.14 -10.85 -10.21
N ASP A 139 8.90 -10.46 -10.49
CA ASP A 139 8.34 -9.17 -10.08
C ASP A 139 8.16 -9.12 -8.55
N VAL A 140 7.64 -10.19 -7.95
CA VAL A 140 7.48 -10.30 -6.48
C VAL A 140 8.84 -10.17 -5.78
N ARG A 141 9.84 -10.93 -6.23
CA ARG A 141 11.21 -10.85 -5.69
C ARG A 141 11.85 -9.48 -5.93
N ALA A 142 11.57 -8.85 -7.07
CA ALA A 142 12.06 -7.51 -7.35
C ALA A 142 11.43 -6.49 -6.39
N ILE A 143 10.11 -6.55 -6.17
CA ILE A 143 9.40 -5.66 -5.23
C ILE A 143 9.97 -5.83 -3.81
N SER A 144 10.02 -7.07 -3.30
CA SER A 144 10.55 -7.38 -1.97
C SER A 144 11.97 -6.83 -1.76
N ARG A 145 12.89 -7.09 -2.70
CA ARG A 145 14.26 -6.55 -2.64
C ARG A 145 14.27 -5.02 -2.68
N THR A 146 13.47 -4.41 -3.55
CA THR A 146 13.48 -2.96 -3.70
C THR A 146 12.95 -2.28 -2.44
N VAL A 147 11.90 -2.84 -1.81
CA VAL A 147 11.38 -2.38 -0.51
C VAL A 147 12.41 -2.54 0.60
N SER A 148 13.07 -3.70 0.71
CA SER A 148 14.11 -3.96 1.72
C SER A 148 15.30 -3.00 1.58
N ASP A 149 15.84 -2.85 0.36
CA ASP A 149 16.99 -1.98 0.07
C ASP A 149 16.69 -0.50 0.36
N GLY A 150 15.44 -0.07 0.11
CA GLY A 150 15.05 1.33 0.30
C GLY A 150 14.44 1.65 1.67
N GLN A 151 14.20 0.66 2.54
CA GLN A 151 13.56 0.86 3.85
C GLN A 151 14.33 1.85 4.74
N LEU A 152 15.66 1.76 4.77
CA LEU A 152 16.48 2.71 5.54
C LEU A 152 16.36 4.13 4.97
N GLY A 153 16.38 4.27 3.64
CA GLY A 153 16.20 5.55 2.96
C GLY A 153 14.83 6.17 3.27
N PHE A 154 13.77 5.36 3.23
CA PHE A 154 12.43 5.76 3.60
C PHE A 154 12.35 6.22 5.08
N MET A 155 12.93 5.46 6.01
CA MET A 155 12.97 5.84 7.42
C MET A 155 13.69 7.19 7.63
N MET A 156 14.79 7.44 6.92
CA MET A 156 15.51 8.71 7.00
C MET A 156 14.71 9.89 6.44
N MET A 157 14.01 9.69 5.32
CA MET A 157 13.13 10.73 4.75
C MET A 157 11.94 11.05 5.66
N THR A 158 11.36 10.04 6.31
CA THR A 158 10.24 10.26 7.24
C THR A 158 10.64 10.98 8.52
N MET A 159 11.88 10.80 8.98
CA MET A 159 12.41 11.46 10.18
C MET A 159 12.92 12.87 9.88
N PHE A 160 13.46 13.09 8.69
CA PHE A 160 13.99 14.38 8.24
C PHE A 160 13.41 14.78 6.88
N PRO A 161 12.15 15.22 6.81
CA PRO A 161 11.47 15.52 5.54
C PRO A 161 12.18 16.59 4.69
N TRP A 162 12.93 17.51 5.33
CA TRP A 162 13.72 18.52 4.63
C TRP A 162 14.85 17.93 3.77
N ILE A 163 15.27 16.68 3.99
CA ILE A 163 16.24 16.00 3.13
C ILE A 163 15.69 15.90 1.70
N GLN A 164 14.40 15.65 1.54
CA GLN A 164 13.76 15.61 0.21
C GLN A 164 13.88 16.96 -0.51
N VAL A 165 13.80 18.07 0.23
CA VAL A 165 13.96 19.44 -0.29
C VAL A 165 15.42 19.72 -0.64
N CYS A 166 16.38 19.27 0.18
CA CYS A 166 17.81 19.51 0.00
C CYS A 166 18.46 18.65 -1.09
N VAL A 167 17.93 17.45 -1.39
CA VAL A 167 18.34 16.62 -2.54
C VAL A 167 17.84 17.21 -3.88
N GLY A 168 17.11 18.33 -3.82
CA GLY A 168 16.45 19.04 -4.91
C GLY A 168 17.35 19.54 -6.04
N GLY A 169 17.67 18.65 -6.99
CA GLY A 169 17.87 18.99 -8.39
C GLY A 169 16.82 18.28 -9.25
N LEU A 170 16.24 18.96 -10.25
CA LEU A 170 15.18 18.43 -11.14
C LEU A 170 15.53 17.05 -11.75
N SER A 171 16.82 16.79 -12.01
CA SER A 171 17.34 15.54 -12.57
C SER A 171 17.59 14.43 -11.53
N ALA A 172 17.85 14.77 -10.27
CA ALA A 172 17.91 13.82 -9.16
C ALA A 172 16.50 13.44 -8.70
N PHE A 173 15.56 14.38 -8.83
CA PHE A 173 14.13 14.25 -8.55
C PHE A 173 13.41 13.34 -9.56
N LEU A 174 13.63 13.56 -10.86
CA LEU A 174 13.10 12.72 -11.95
C LEU A 174 13.66 11.29 -11.96
N LYS A 175 14.69 11.02 -11.17
CA LYS A 175 15.25 9.68 -10.95
C LYS A 175 15.03 9.18 -9.53
N LEU A 176 14.39 9.96 -8.66
CA LEU A 176 14.14 9.57 -7.28
C LEU A 176 13.01 8.56 -7.21
N ASP A 177 12.02 8.64 -8.12
CA ASP A 177 11.08 7.55 -8.33
C ASP A 177 11.87 6.27 -8.65
N GLN A 178 12.80 6.28 -9.61
CA GLN A 178 13.64 5.14 -10.01
C GLN A 178 14.71 4.72 -8.98
N ARG A 179 15.08 5.58 -8.03
CA ARG A 179 16.19 5.36 -7.06
C ARG A 179 15.73 5.05 -5.65
N LEU A 180 14.55 5.53 -5.24
CA LEU A 180 13.92 5.03 -4.04
C LEU A 180 13.38 3.63 -4.30
N ALA A 181 13.27 2.87 -3.21
CA ALA A 181 12.62 1.56 -3.06
C ALA A 181 11.40 1.30 -3.97
N PHE A 182 10.72 2.37 -4.35
CA PHE A 182 9.38 2.36 -4.89
C PHE A 182 9.32 2.52 -6.41
N GLY A 183 10.42 2.83 -7.11
CA GLY A 183 10.38 3.08 -8.56
C GLY A 183 10.11 1.86 -9.41
N ARG A 184 10.78 0.75 -9.07
CA ARG A 184 10.55 -0.52 -9.75
C ARG A 184 9.15 -1.03 -9.44
N THR A 185 8.70 -0.95 -8.19
CA THR A 185 7.33 -1.25 -7.79
C THR A 185 6.33 -0.42 -8.59
N LEU A 186 6.52 0.90 -8.64
CA LEU A 186 5.66 1.82 -9.37
C LEU A 186 5.66 1.54 -10.87
N ALA A 187 6.81 1.23 -11.46
CA ALA A 187 6.92 0.87 -12.88
C ALA A 187 6.17 -0.43 -13.18
N THR A 188 6.29 -1.45 -12.33
CA THR A 188 5.55 -2.71 -12.43
C THR A 188 4.05 -2.46 -12.30
N VAL A 189 3.62 -1.70 -11.28
CA VAL A 189 2.22 -1.31 -11.06
C VAL A 189 1.69 -0.55 -12.27
N LYS A 190 2.39 0.48 -12.75
CA LYS A 190 2.00 1.27 -13.94
C LYS A 190 1.85 0.40 -15.18
N LYS A 191 2.81 -0.52 -15.42
CA LYS A 191 2.76 -1.46 -16.53
C LYS A 191 1.52 -2.35 -16.45
N VAL A 192 1.25 -2.95 -15.30
CA VAL A 192 0.11 -3.85 -15.10
C VAL A 192 -1.21 -3.10 -15.23
N VAL A 193 -1.34 -1.94 -14.58
CA VAL A 193 -2.55 -1.10 -14.69
C VAL A 193 -2.78 -0.66 -16.13
N ALA A 194 -1.75 -0.20 -16.85
CA ALA A 194 -1.87 0.22 -18.25
C ALA A 194 -2.33 -0.94 -19.16
N SER A 195 -1.75 -2.13 -19.00
CA SER A 195 -2.19 -3.32 -19.74
C SER A 195 -3.66 -3.65 -19.47
N ARG A 196 -4.11 -3.56 -18.22
CA ARG A 196 -5.49 -3.86 -17.83
C ARG A 196 -6.50 -2.83 -18.36
N PHE A 197 -6.13 -1.55 -18.36
CA PHE A 197 -6.92 -0.50 -18.99
C PHE A 197 -7.04 -0.72 -20.51
N ALA A 198 -5.96 -1.10 -21.19
CA ALA A 198 -5.99 -1.42 -22.62
C ALA A 198 -6.86 -2.66 -22.93
N GLU A 199 -6.76 -3.72 -22.12
CA GLU A 199 -7.57 -4.94 -22.28
C GLU A 199 -9.07 -4.68 -22.09
N ASN A 200 -9.45 -3.87 -21.09
CA ASN A 200 -10.85 -3.54 -20.85
C ASN A 200 -11.44 -2.61 -21.92
N MET A 201 -10.64 -1.76 -22.56
CA MET A 201 -11.06 -0.95 -23.71
C MET A 201 -11.32 -1.78 -24.98
N LEU A 202 -10.64 -2.92 -25.13
CA LEU A 202 -10.76 -3.80 -26.30
C LEU A 202 -11.90 -4.83 -26.20
N ALA A 203 -12.58 -4.93 -25.06
CA ALA A 203 -13.66 -5.90 -24.84
C ALA A 203 -15.04 -5.33 -25.26
N PRO A 204 -15.66 -5.76 -26.37
CA PRO A 204 -17.01 -5.34 -26.73
C PRO A 204 -18.07 -5.90 -25.77
N PRO A 205 -19.22 -5.20 -25.59
CA PRO A 205 -20.21 -5.50 -24.55
C PRO A 205 -20.99 -6.82 -24.73
N MET A 206 -20.71 -7.59 -25.80
CA MET A 206 -21.37 -8.87 -26.10
C MET A 206 -20.59 -10.13 -25.70
N ILE A 207 -19.34 -10.01 -25.23
CA ILE A 207 -18.56 -11.12 -24.63
C ILE A 207 -18.66 -11.06 -23.08
N GLY A 208 -19.70 -10.39 -22.56
CA GLY A 208 -19.90 -10.17 -21.12
C GLY A 208 -20.43 -11.39 -20.34
N THR A 209 -20.75 -12.50 -21.00
CA THR A 209 -21.36 -13.68 -20.35
C THR A 209 -20.47 -14.93 -20.33
N LEU A 210 -19.46 -15.00 -21.20
CA LEU A 210 -18.53 -16.15 -21.29
C LEU A 210 -17.22 -15.97 -20.52
N LEU A 211 -16.92 -14.75 -20.07
CA LEU A 211 -15.83 -14.47 -19.11
C LEU A 211 -16.35 -14.38 -17.66
N LYS A 212 -17.46 -15.09 -17.38
CA LYS A 212 -17.87 -15.45 -16.03
C LYS A 212 -16.79 -16.36 -15.45
N HIS A 213 -15.80 -15.72 -14.82
CA HIS A 213 -14.81 -16.18 -13.83
C HIS A 213 -13.53 -15.30 -13.86
N ARG A 214 -13.50 -14.17 -14.57
CA ARG A 214 -12.45 -13.16 -14.33
C ARG A 214 -12.77 -12.38 -13.06
N HIS A 215 -11.96 -12.59 -12.03
CA HIS A 215 -12.04 -11.96 -10.72
C HIS A 215 -12.19 -10.44 -10.85
N ALA A 216 -13.18 -9.90 -10.15
CA ALA A 216 -13.37 -8.46 -10.12
C ALA A 216 -12.35 -7.83 -9.18
N ASP A 217 -11.54 -6.96 -9.75
CA ASP A 217 -10.36 -6.36 -9.13
C ASP A 217 -10.57 -4.85 -8.86
N ILE A 218 -9.70 -4.28 -8.03
CA ILE A 218 -9.75 -2.86 -7.67
C ILE A 218 -9.62 -1.99 -8.93
N VAL A 219 -8.76 -2.37 -9.88
CA VAL A 219 -8.58 -1.63 -11.14
C VAL A 219 -9.88 -1.53 -11.94
N SER A 220 -10.63 -2.61 -12.13
CA SER A 220 -11.90 -2.56 -12.87
C SER A 220 -12.96 -1.74 -12.12
N GLY A 221 -12.96 -1.74 -10.79
CA GLY A 221 -13.82 -0.88 -9.99
C GLY A 221 -13.46 0.62 -10.10
N LEU A 222 -12.17 0.92 -10.21
CA LEU A 222 -11.66 2.29 -10.36
C LEU A 222 -11.83 2.84 -11.77
N GLN A 223 -11.91 2.01 -12.81
CA GLN A 223 -12.22 2.44 -14.19
C GLN A 223 -13.61 3.05 -14.34
N VAL A 224 -14.56 2.62 -13.51
CA VAL A 224 -15.92 3.20 -13.46
C VAL A 224 -15.90 4.57 -12.76
N SER A 225 -14.85 4.83 -11.98
CA SER A 225 -14.60 6.12 -11.34
C SER A 225 -13.75 6.97 -12.28
N GLU A 226 -13.89 8.30 -12.24
CA GLU A 226 -13.18 9.25 -13.13
C GLU A 226 -11.65 9.35 -12.88
N PHE A 227 -10.99 8.26 -12.47
CA PHE A 227 -9.55 8.22 -12.25
C PHE A 227 -8.79 7.93 -13.54
N ASP A 228 -7.72 8.67 -13.77
CA ASP A 228 -6.74 8.36 -14.81
C ASP A 228 -5.85 7.18 -14.40
N VAL A 229 -5.26 6.51 -15.39
CA VAL A 229 -4.31 5.40 -15.23
C VAL A 229 -3.18 5.77 -14.26
N GLY A 230 -2.65 6.99 -14.38
CA GLY A 230 -1.60 7.49 -13.48
C GLY A 230 -2.07 7.57 -12.02
N GLN A 231 -3.26 8.14 -11.79
CA GLN A 231 -3.83 8.27 -10.45
C GLN A 231 -4.15 6.90 -9.82
N VAL A 232 -4.60 5.93 -10.60
CA VAL A 232 -4.83 4.56 -10.10
C VAL A 232 -3.50 3.92 -9.69
N ALA A 233 -2.48 4.01 -10.54
CA ALA A 233 -1.17 3.43 -10.26
C ALA A 233 -0.50 4.07 -9.03
N ASP A 234 -0.58 5.39 -8.87
CA ASP A 234 0.02 6.10 -7.74
C ASP A 234 -0.70 5.76 -6.42
N ASN A 235 -2.02 5.56 -6.44
CA ASN A 235 -2.78 5.11 -5.26
C ASN A 235 -2.46 3.66 -4.87
N LEU A 236 -2.31 2.76 -5.86
CA LEU A 236 -2.01 1.34 -5.60
C LEU A 236 -0.55 1.13 -5.18
N ASN A 237 0.40 1.92 -5.70
CA ASN A 237 1.81 1.80 -5.37
C ASN A 237 2.11 2.12 -3.89
N VAL A 238 1.35 3.00 -3.25
CA VAL A 238 1.53 3.29 -1.81
C VAL A 238 0.88 2.21 -0.93
N GLN A 239 0.09 1.32 -1.51
CA GLN A 239 -0.55 0.21 -0.80
C GLN A 239 0.20 -1.12 -0.95
N MET A 240 1.09 -1.21 -1.94
CA MET A 240 2.07 -2.30 -2.11
C MET A 240 3.33 -2.05 -1.27
#